data_AF-A0A5M3Y1F8-F1
#
_entry.id   AF-A0A5M3Y1F8-F1
#
_cell.length_a   1.000
_cell.length_b   1.000
_cell.length_c   1.000
_cell.angle_alpha   90.00
_cell.angle_beta   90.00
_cell.angle_gamma   90.00
#
_symmetry.space_group_name_H-M   'P 1'
#
loop_
_entity.id
_entity.type
_entity.pdbx_description
1 polymer ?
#
loop_
_entity_poly.entity_id
_entity_poly.type
_entity_poly.pdbx_seq_one_letter_code
_entity_poly.pdbx_strand_id
1 'polypeptide(L)' 'MTHDVDVVLDALARREAVRSSDPAILVLRALVADVDSFYDAQRLSSVSMTPST' A
#
# COMPACT_ATOMS: atom_id res chain seq x y z
N MET A 1 -11.46 -15.88 17.18
CA MET A 1 -11.11 -14.44 17.25
C MET A 1 -10.02 -14.02 16.27
N THR A 2 -9.24 -14.93 15.67
CA THR A 2 -8.21 -14.58 14.65
C THR A 2 -8.76 -14.31 13.25
N HIS A 3 -9.95 -14.86 12.92
CA HIS A 3 -10.54 -14.77 11.59
C HIS A 3 -10.75 -13.33 11.06
N ASP A 4 -11.12 -12.39 11.93
CA ASP A 4 -11.29 -10.98 11.55
C ASP A 4 -9.99 -10.29 11.13
N VAL A 5 -8.87 -10.66 11.76
CA VAL A 5 -7.55 -10.09 11.43
C VAL A 5 -7.10 -10.57 10.06
N ASP A 6 -7.28 -11.87 9.77
CA ASP A 6 -6.90 -12.45 8.49
C ASP A 6 -7.65 -11.80 7.32
N VAL A 7 -8.94 -11.49 7.49
CA VAL A 7 -9.75 -10.79 6.48
C VAL A 7 -9.25 -9.36 6.26
N VAL A 8 -8.91 -8.63 7.32
CA VAL A 8 -8.37 -7.27 7.20
C VAL A 8 -7.02 -7.29 6.49
N LEU A 9 -6.14 -8.24 6.81
CA LEU A 9 -4.84 -8.37 6.17
C LEU A 9 -4.97 -8.74 4.68
N ASP A 10 -5.89 -9.64 4.31
CA ASP A 10 -6.16 -9.96 2.90
C ASP A 10 -6.68 -8.74 2.14
N ALA A 11 -7.62 -7.99 2.73
CA ALA A 11 -8.13 -6.75 2.14
C ALA A 11 -7.02 -5.71 1.92
N LEU A 12 -6.12 -5.53 2.90
CA LEU A 12 -4.97 -4.63 2.76
C LEU A 12 -3.99 -5.12 1.68
N ALA A 13 -3.71 -6.42 1.60
CA ALA A 13 -2.86 -7.01 0.57
C ALA A 13 -3.43 -6.80 -0.84
N ARG A 14 -4.75 -6.77 -0.97
CA ARG A 14 -5.47 -6.47 -2.23
C ARG A 14 -5.65 -4.99 -2.51
N ARG A 15 -5.19 -4.10 -1.62
CA ARG A 15 -5.40 -2.64 -1.68
C ARG A 15 -6.88 -2.26 -1.69
N GLU A 16 -7.69 -3.02 -0.98
CA GLU A 16 -9.11 -2.73 -0.80
C GLU A 16 -9.33 -1.68 0.31
N ALA A 17 -10.46 -0.97 0.21
CA ALA A 17 -10.80 0.08 1.16
C ALA A 17 -11.28 -0.51 2.49
N VAL A 18 -10.38 -0.60 3.47
CA VAL A 18 -10.72 -1.01 4.84
C VAL A 18 -11.16 0.20 5.67
N ARG A 19 -12.41 0.22 6.15
CA ARG A 19 -12.91 1.23 7.10
C ARG A 19 -12.81 0.68 8.52
N SER A 20 -11.89 1.24 9.31
CA SER A 20 -11.74 0.90 10.73
C SER A 20 -11.30 2.12 11.53
N SER A 21 -11.70 2.17 12.79
CA SER A 21 -11.23 3.13 13.79
C SER A 21 -10.12 2.56 14.67
N ASP A 22 -9.72 1.31 14.45
CA ASP A 22 -8.62 0.67 15.16
C ASP A 22 -7.28 1.31 14.77
N PRO A 23 -6.48 1.80 15.74
CA PRO A 23 -5.22 2.49 15.46
C PRO A 23 -4.19 1.61 14.75
N ALA A 24 -4.15 0.29 15.02
CA ALA A 24 -3.23 -0.61 14.33
C ALA A 24 -3.60 -0.75 12.85
N ILE A 25 -4.89 -0.84 12.52
CA ILE A 25 -5.37 -0.88 11.14
C ILE A 25 -5.09 0.45 10.43
N LEU A 26 -5.24 1.58 11.12
CA LEU A 26 -4.91 2.90 10.56
C LEU A 26 -3.42 3.03 10.21
N VAL A 27 -2.52 2.55 11.09
CA VAL A 27 -1.07 2.53 10.83
C VAL A 27 -0.74 1.63 9.64
N LEU A 28 -1.34 0.44 9.57
CA LEU A 28 -1.13 -0.48 8.44
C LEU A 28 -1.60 0.13 7.12
N ARG A 29 -2.75 0.82 7.10
CA ARG A 29 -3.23 1.53 5.90
C ARG A 29 -2.28 2.64 5.46
N ALA A 30 -1.74 3.40 6.40
CA ALA A 30 -0.77 4.45 6.10
C ALA A 30 0.52 3.86 5.50
N LEU A 31 1.01 2.75 6.06
CA LEU A 31 2.19 2.05 5.57
C LEU A 31 2.00 1.51 4.14
N VAL A 32 0.86 0.89 3.85
CA VAL A 32 0.56 0.40 2.49
C VAL A 32 0.57 1.56 1.48
N ALA A 33 -0.04 2.69 1.82
CA ALA A 33 -0.06 3.87 0.95
C ALA A 33 1.34 4.47 0.72
N ASP A 34 2.19 4.50 1.75
CA ASP A 34 3.58 4.95 1.64
C ASP A 34 4.40 4.05 0.71
N VAL A 35 4.25 2.73 0.84
CA VAL A 35 4.91 1.74 -0.02
C VAL A 35 4.46 1.88 -1.47
N ASP A 36 3.16 2.02 -1.75
CA ASP A 36 2.66 2.23 -3.11
C ASP A 36 3.24 3.52 -3.72
N SER A 37 3.29 4.61 -2.94
CA SER A 37 3.89 5.87 -3.39
C SER A 37 5.39 5.72 -3.71
N PHE A 38 6.13 4.96 -2.90
CA PHE A 38 7.54 4.67 -3.13
C PHE A 38 7.74 3.88 -4.43
N TYR A 39 6.91 2.86 -4.70
CA TYR A 39 6.97 2.10 -5.95
C TYR A 39 6.65 2.98 -7.16
N ASP A 40 5.66 3.86 -7.08
CA ASP A 40 5.33 4.79 -8.16
C ASP A 40 6.47 5.78 -8.43
N ALA A 41 7.11 6.31 -7.37
CA ALA A 41 8.26 7.18 -7.50
C ALA A 41 9.45 6.45 -8.17
N GLN A 42 9.71 5.20 -7.81
CA GLN A 42 10.73 4.38 -8.48
C GLN A 42 10.42 4.14 -9.94
N ARG A 43 9.16 3.84 -10.29
CA ARG A 43 8.74 3.65 -11.68
C ARG A 43 8.96 4.91 -12.51
N LEU A 44 8.61 6.08 -11.99
CA LEU A 44 8.83 7.36 -12.66
C LEU A 44 10.33 7.64 -12.86
N SER A 45 11.16 7.33 -11.86
CA SER A 45 12.62 7.46 -11.97
C SER A 45 13.22 6.57 -13.07
N SER A 46 12.71 5.34 -13.22
CA SER A 46 13.16 4.38 -14.23
C SER A 46 12.82 4.77 -15.67
N VAL A 47 11.78 5.58 -15.91
CA VAL A 47 11.34 5.99 -17.26
C VAL A 47 12.12 7.22 -17.77
N SER A 48 12.73 7.99 -16.88
CA SER A 48 13.51 9.19 -17.25
C SER A 48 14.94 8.90 -17.75
N MET A 49 15.35 7.62 -17.79
CA MET A 49 16.71 7.18 -18.18
C MET A 49 16.82 6.62 -19.61
N THR A 50 15.92 6.99 -20.54
CA THR A 50 16.23 6.84 -21.98
C THR A 50 16.67 8.20 -22.52
N PRO A 51 17.96 8.40 -22.84
CA PRO A 51 18.38 9.59 -23.55
C PRO A 51 17.77 9.52 -24.95
N SER A 52 16.86 10.45 -25.28
CA SER A 52 16.47 10.67 -26.67
C SER A 52 17.71 11.07 -27.47
N THR A 53 18.21 10.17 -28.30
CA THR A 53 19.07 10.47 -29.46
C THR A 53 18.30 11.22 -30.54
#